data_AF-A0A842TK99-F1
#
_entry.id   AF-A0A842TK99-F1
#
_cell.length_a   1.000
_cell.length_b   1.000
_cell.length_c   1.000
_cell.angle_alpha   90.00
_cell.angle_beta   90.00
_cell.angle_gamma   90.00
#
_symmetry.space_group_name_H-M   'P 1'
#
loop_
_entity.id
_entity.type
_entity.pdbx_description
1 polymer ?
#
loop_
_entity_poly.entity_id
_entity_poly.type
_entity_poly.pdbx_seq_one_letter_code
_entity_poly.pdbx_strand_id
1 'polypeptide(L)' 'MVQESHVGKYWFKQEDLLEPIDWEYVKTLPDKVRDALELYMRGEVSIGKASQIANLSLREFDDLRSKARIPVHI' A
#
# COMPACT_ATOMS: atom_id res chain seq x y z
N MET A 1 0.45 -0.38 23.18
CA MET A 1 0.46 -0.87 21.79
C MET A 1 1.35 0.09 21.02
N VAL A 2 2.63 -0.28 20.84
CA VAL A 2 3.64 0.61 20.27
C VAL A 2 3.44 0.59 18.76
N GLN A 3 3.01 1.71 18.19
CA GLN A 3 3.07 1.90 16.75
C GLN A 3 4.55 1.89 16.38
N GLU A 4 5.02 0.81 15.75
CA GLU A 4 6.37 0.77 15.17
C GLU A 4 6.50 1.96 14.22
N SER A 5 7.41 2.85 14.58
CA SER A 5 7.73 4.05 13.85
C SER A 5 8.36 3.66 12.52
N HIS A 6 7.54 3.51 11.47
CA HIS A 6 7.91 3.24 10.08
C HIS A 6 8.67 4.42 9.41
N VAL A 7 9.46 5.16 10.19
CA VAL A 7 10.19 6.35 9.72
C VAL A 7 11.23 5.88 8.71
N GLY A 8 11.06 6.28 7.44
CA GLY A 8 11.97 5.96 6.34
C GLY A 8 11.74 4.61 5.63
N LYS A 9 10.66 3.88 5.94
CA LYS A 9 10.38 2.58 5.30
C LYS A 9 9.66 2.71 3.95
N TYR A 10 8.86 3.76 3.78
CA TYR A 10 8.02 3.96 2.61
C TYR A 10 8.50 5.15 1.76
N TRP A 11 8.19 5.14 0.47
CA TRP A 11 8.57 6.22 -0.44
C TRP A 11 7.83 7.54 -0.15
N PHE A 12 6.78 7.50 0.67
CA PHE A 12 6.06 8.66 1.19
C PHE A 12 6.26 8.81 2.71
N LYS A 13 6.13 10.04 3.20
CA LYS A 13 6.03 10.30 4.64
C LYS A 13 4.57 10.32 5.06
N GLN A 14 4.27 9.87 6.27
CA GLN A 14 2.92 9.92 6.83
C GLN A 14 2.38 11.35 6.93
N GLU A 15 3.26 12.32 7.18
CA GLU A 15 2.94 13.76 7.27
C GLU A 15 2.47 14.35 5.94
N ASP A 16 2.85 13.73 4.81
CA ASP A 16 2.48 14.19 3.47
C ASP A 16 1.12 13.63 3.03
N LEU A 17 0.54 12.69 3.79
CA LEU A 17 -0.75 12.10 3.47
C LEU A 17 -1.90 13.01 3.89
N LEU A 18 -2.87 13.22 2.99
CA LEU A 18 -4.11 13.93 3.31
C LEU A 18 -4.91 13.24 4.42
N GLU A 19 -4.88 11.90 4.43
CA GLU A 19 -5.48 11.06 5.45
C GLU A 19 -4.52 9.92 5.80
N PRO A 20 -4.50 9.46 7.07
CA PRO A 20 -3.68 8.31 7.45
C PRO A 20 -4.12 7.05 6.70
N ILE A 21 -3.16 6.15 6.44
CA ILE A 21 -3.43 4.83 5.85
C ILE A 21 -4.43 4.07 6.71
N ASP A 22 -5.43 3.46 6.07
CA ASP A 22 -6.40 2.61 6.73
C ASP A 22 -5.80 1.20 6.97
N TRP A 23 -4.96 1.09 8.00
CA TRP A 23 -4.29 -0.16 8.36
C TRP A 23 -5.28 -1.26 8.78
N GLU A 24 -6.45 -0.90 9.32
CA GLU A 24 -7.49 -1.87 9.68
C GLU A 24 -8.10 -2.50 8.42
N TYR A 25 -8.37 -1.69 7.39
CA TYR A 25 -8.76 -2.20 6.09
C TYR A 25 -7.67 -3.09 5.47
N VAL A 26 -6.40 -2.66 5.48
CA VAL A 26 -5.28 -3.45 4.93
C VAL A 26 -5.21 -4.83 5.59
N LYS A 27 -5.40 -4.94 6.91
CA LYS A 27 -5.40 -6.23 7.62
C LYS A 27 -6.47 -7.21 7.12
N THR A 28 -7.60 -6.71 6.62
CA THR A 28 -8.71 -7.53 6.10
C THR A 28 -8.44 -8.10 4.70
N LEU A 29 -7.42 -7.58 4.00
CA LEU A 29 -7.10 -8.02 2.65
C LEU A 29 -6.38 -9.39 2.66
N PRO A 30 -6.48 -10.18 1.58
CA PRO A 30 -5.72 -11.41 1.43
C PRO A 30 -4.21 -11.15 1.55
N ASP A 31 -3.49 -12.10 2.15
CA ASP A 31 -2.04 -11.98 2.41
C ASP A 31 -1.25 -11.50 1.19
N LYS A 32 -1.52 -12.09 0.02
CA LYS A 32 -0.87 -11.75 -1.24
C LYS A 32 -1.06 -10.28 -1.65
N VAL A 33 -2.23 -9.71 -1.36
CA VAL A 33 -2.53 -8.30 -1.65
C VAL A 33 -1.78 -7.41 -0.66
N ARG A 34 -1.74 -7.77 0.62
CA ARG A 34 -0.99 -7.02 1.64
C ARG A 34 0.49 -6.96 1.31
N ASP A 35 1.08 -8.09 0.92
CA ASP A 35 2.49 -8.16 0.53
C ASP A 35 2.78 -7.30 -0.71
N ALA A 36 1.89 -7.32 -1.71
CA ALA A 36 2.02 -6.49 -2.90
C ALA A 36 1.90 -4.99 -2.59
N LEU A 37 0.96 -4.60 -1.71
CA LEU A 37 0.85 -3.21 -1.23
C LEU A 37 2.09 -2.79 -0.45
N GLU A 38 2.63 -3.65 0.39
CA GLU A 38 3.86 -3.38 1.16
C GLU A 38 5.07 -3.14 0.24
N LEU A 39 5.29 -4.00 -0.77
CA LEU A 39 6.35 -3.82 -1.77
C LEU A 39 6.17 -2.51 -2.54
N TYR A 40 4.91 -2.18 -2.90
CA TYR A 40 4.58 -0.93 -3.57
C TYR A 40 4.89 0.28 -2.67
N MET A 41 4.47 0.27 -1.41
CA MET A 41 4.70 1.36 -0.45
C MET A 41 6.18 1.57 -0.15
N ARG A 42 7.01 0.52 -0.22
CA ARG A 42 8.47 0.63 -0.08
C ARG A 42 9.17 1.14 -1.34
N GLY A 43 8.48 1.20 -2.47
CA GLY A 43 9.01 1.65 -3.74
C GLY A 43 9.85 0.58 -4.45
N GLU A 44 9.76 -0.68 -3.99
CA GLU A 44 10.48 -1.81 -4.58
C GLU A 44 9.89 -2.23 -5.93
N VAL A 45 8.59 -1.97 -6.14
CA VAL A 45 7.86 -2.31 -7.35
C VAL A 45 6.93 -1.19 -7.80
N SER A 46 6.70 -1.08 -9.11
CA SER A 46 5.67 -0.20 -9.66
C SER A 46 4.27 -0.75 -9.36
N ILE A 47 3.24 0.11 -9.46
CA ILE A 47 1.85 -0.30 -9.24
C ILE A 47 1.40 -1.44 -10.17
N GLY A 48 1.84 -1.43 -11.43
CA GLY A 48 1.56 -2.50 -12.38
C GLY A 48 2.25 -3.81 -12.03
N LYS A 49 3.47 -3.76 -11.49
CA LYS A 49 4.15 -4.96 -11.02
C LYS A 49 3.53 -5.50 -9.73
N ALA A 50 3.11 -4.62 -8.82
CA ALA A 50 2.36 -4.99 -7.62
C ALA A 50 1.03 -5.68 -7.94
N SER A 51 0.27 -5.17 -8.93
CA SER A 51 -0.99 -5.80 -9.35
C SER A 51 -0.76 -7.22 -9.90
N GLN A 52 0.30 -7.42 -10.68
CA GLN A 52 0.70 -8.74 -11.16
C GLN A 52 1.04 -9.69 -10.01
N ILE A 53 1.80 -9.22 -9.00
CA ILE A 53 2.13 -10.02 -7.81
C ILE A 53 0.85 -10.41 -7.07
N ALA A 54 -0.07 -9.47 -6.87
CA ALA A 54 -1.37 -9.70 -6.25
C ALA A 54 -2.30 -10.63 -7.07
N ASN A 55 -1.95 -10.94 -8.32
CA ASN A 55 -2.80 -11.67 -9.28
C ASN A 55 -4.15 -10.97 -9.52
N LEU A 56 -4.10 -9.64 -9.65
CA LEU A 56 -5.24 -8.78 -9.93
C LEU A 56 -4.98 -7.95 -11.19
N SER A 57 -6.03 -7.47 -11.83
CA SER A 57 -5.88 -6.40 -12.82
C SER A 57 -5.33 -5.13 -12.15
N LEU A 58 -4.70 -4.25 -12.94
CA LEU A 58 -4.22 -2.96 -12.44
C LEU A 58 -5.34 -2.16 -11.76
N ARG A 59 -6.54 -2.19 -12.34
CA ARG A 59 -7.71 -1.48 -11.82
C ARG A 59 -8.15 -2.01 -10.46
N GLU A 60 -8.30 -3.32 -10.32
CA GLU A 60 -8.71 -3.93 -9.04
C GLU A 60 -7.68 -3.66 -7.95
N PHE A 61 -6.39 -3.74 -8.27
CA PHE A 61 -5.34 -3.43 -7.31
C PHE A 61 -5.35 -1.95 -6.91
N ASP A 62 -5.53 -1.05 -7.88
CA ASP A 62 -5.61 0.40 -7.62
C ASP A 62 -6.84 0.76 -6.76
N ASP A 63 -7.99 0.10 -6.98
CA ASP A 63 -9.18 0.25 -6.14
C ASP A 63 -8.91 -0.17 -4.68
N LEU A 64 -8.17 -1.25 -4.46
CA LEU A 64 -7.78 -1.70 -3.12
C LEU A 64 -6.78 -0.74 -2.46
N ARG A 65 -5.78 -0.26 -3.21
CA ARG A 65 -4.82 0.78 -2.77
C ARG A 65 -5.56 2.06 -2.35
N SER A 66 -6.51 2.50 -3.17
CA SER A 66 -7.32 3.70 -2.93
C SER A 66 -8.18 3.56 -1.67
N LYS A 67 -8.87 2.42 -1.50
CA LYS A 67 -9.63 2.13 -0.26
C LYS A 67 -8.74 2.08 0.99
N ALA A 68 -7.52 1.57 0.85
CA ALA A 68 -6.51 1.60 1.91
C ALA A 68 -5.90 2.99 2.17
N ARG A 69 -6.26 4.01 1.37
CA ARG A 69 -5.73 5.38 1.44
C ARG A 69 -4.21 5.46 1.22
N ILE A 70 -3.65 4.49 0.51
CA ILE A 70 -2.24 4.48 0.15
C ILE A 70 -2.05 5.43 -1.05
N PRO A 71 -1.10 6.37 -1.04
CA PRO A 71 -0.93 7.35 -2.11
C PRO A 71 -0.49 6.72 -3.45
N VAL A 72 -0.67 7.47 -4.55
CA VAL A 72 -0.13 7.10 -5.87
C VAL A 72 1.30 7.62 -5.99
N HIS A 73 2.23 6.73 -6.30
CA HIS A 73 3.58 7.06 -6.76
C HIS A 73 3.53 7.44 -8.25
N ILE A 74 3.76 8.72 -8.55
CA ILE A 74 3.76 9.30 -9.91
C ILE A 74 5.20 9.46 -10.39
#